data_AF-A0A4R5YFW4-F1
#
_entry.id   AF-A0A4R5YFW4-F1
#
_cell.length_a   1.000
_cell.length_b   1.000
_cell.length_c   1.000
_cell.angle_alpha   90.00
_cell.angle_beta   90.00
_cell.angle_gamma   90.00
#
_symmetry.space_group_name_H-M   'P 1'
#
loop_
_entity.id
_entity.type
_entity.pdbx_description
1 polymer ?
#
loop_
_entity_poly.entity_id
_entity_poly.type
_entity_poly.pdbx_seq_one_letter_code
_entity_poly.pdbx_strand_id
1 'polypeptide(L)' 'MTQTLEEVDTVTTTSDGDHDKLAHYFAKADLDRALLDGVEVTALCGKKDRPLSGVEGRSVCPECKEIYDSMRKE' A
#
# COMPACT_ATOMS: atom_id res chain seq x y z
N MET A 1 30.24 42.20 8.35
CA MET A 1 30.06 41.56 9.67
C MET A 1 28.59 41.67 10.02
N THR A 2 27.86 40.55 10.04
CA THR A 2 26.83 40.16 11.03
C THR A 2 26.06 38.96 10.48
N GLN A 3 26.10 37.88 11.26
CA GLN A 3 25.29 36.69 11.13
C GLN A 3 23.83 37.01 11.50
N THR A 4 22.86 36.42 10.82
CA THR A 4 21.56 36.12 11.41
C THR A 4 21.13 34.73 10.95
N LEU A 5 21.16 33.82 11.93
CA LEU A 5 20.56 32.49 11.92
C LEU A 5 19.05 32.67 12.10
N GLU A 6 18.26 32.16 11.17
CA GLU A 6 16.88 31.77 11.45
C GLU A 6 16.78 30.26 11.17
N GLU A 7 17.00 29.53 12.25
CA GLU A 7 16.77 28.11 12.40
C GLU A 7 15.25 27.88 12.46
N VAL A 8 14.67 27.50 11.32
CA VAL A 8 13.29 27.00 11.25
C VAL A 8 13.29 25.57 11.77
N ASP A 9 13.19 25.43 13.10
CA ASP A 9 12.67 24.22 13.72
C ASP A 9 11.15 24.28 13.64
N THR A 10 10.57 23.56 12.69
CA THR A 10 9.16 23.21 12.73
C THR A 10 9.00 21.83 12.12
N VAL A 11 9.04 20.85 13.02
CA VAL A 11 8.23 19.63 13.00
C VAL A 11 8.09 18.99 11.63
N THR A 12 8.98 18.02 11.38
CA THR A 12 8.77 16.89 10.47
C THR A 12 7.44 16.22 10.81
N THR A 13 6.37 16.79 10.29
CA THR A 13 5.05 16.18 10.25
C THR A 13 5.14 15.19 9.09
N THR A 14 5.84 14.07 9.30
CA THR A 14 5.74 12.89 8.41
C THR A 14 4.38 12.26 8.67
N SER A 15 3.30 13.02 8.51
CA SER A 15 1.94 12.51 8.55
C SER A 15 1.52 12.38 7.10
N ASP A 16 1.17 11.14 6.75
CA ASP A 16 0.32 10.81 5.60
C ASP A 16 0.91 10.93 4.18
N GLY A 17 2.23 10.79 4.03
CA GLY A 17 2.86 10.83 2.70
C GLY A 17 3.03 9.49 1.97
N ASP A 18 2.98 8.35 2.68
CA ASP A 18 3.40 7.03 2.12
C ASP A 18 2.32 5.94 2.21
N HIS A 19 1.04 6.34 2.32
CA HIS A 19 -0.10 5.40 2.33
C HIS A 19 -0.87 5.35 1.01
N ASP A 20 -0.41 6.06 -0.03
CA ASP A 20 -1.15 6.14 -1.31
C ASP A 20 -0.95 4.89 -2.18
N LYS A 21 0.12 4.12 -1.96
CA LYS A 21 0.42 2.97 -2.82
C LYS A 21 0.96 1.78 -2.03
N LEU A 22 0.11 1.15 -1.24
CA LEU A 22 0.41 -0.17 -0.67
C LEU A 22 -0.03 -1.28 -1.63
N ALA A 23 0.78 -2.34 -1.73
CA ALA A 23 0.40 -3.55 -2.45
C ALA A 23 -0.56 -4.35 -1.58
N HIS A 24 -1.67 -4.81 -2.16
CA HIS A 24 -2.65 -5.62 -1.45
C HIS A 24 -2.61 -7.07 -1.95
N TYR A 25 -2.90 -8.03 -1.06
CA TYR A 25 -3.09 -9.41 -1.46
C TYR A 25 -4.52 -9.62 -1.94
N PHE A 26 -4.66 -10.32 -3.06
CA PHE A 26 -5.93 -10.71 -3.64
C PHE A 26 -6.01 -12.23 -3.70
N ALA A 27 -7.21 -12.79 -3.70
CA ALA A 27 -7.39 -14.20 -3.97
C ALA A 27 -6.91 -14.53 -5.39
N LYS A 28 -6.36 -15.73 -5.58
CA LYS A 28 -5.82 -16.16 -6.88
C LYS A 28 -6.87 -16.07 -8.00
N ALA A 29 -8.11 -16.44 -7.71
CA ALA A 29 -9.21 -16.37 -8.67
C ALA A 29 -9.57 -14.93 -9.06
N ASP A 30 -9.55 -14.01 -8.09
CA ASP A 30 -9.77 -12.58 -8.32
C ASP A 30 -8.64 -11.96 -9.16
N LEU A 31 -7.39 -12.31 -8.86
CA LEU A 31 -6.22 -11.86 -9.65
C LEU A 31 -6.33 -12.27 -11.13
N ASP A 32 -6.71 -13.52 -11.38
CA ASP A 32 -6.91 -14.05 -12.74
C ASP A 32 -8.03 -13.29 -13.46
N ARG A 33 -9.17 -13.08 -12.79
CA ARG A 33 -10.30 -12.33 -13.35
C ARG A 33 -9.93 -10.87 -13.63
N ALA A 34 -9.16 -10.23 -12.76
CA ALA A 34 -8.70 -8.87 -12.97
C ALA A 34 -7.71 -8.76 -14.14
N LEU A 35 -6.86 -9.77 -14.36
CA LEU A 35 -5.92 -9.80 -15.48
C LEU A 35 -6.60 -10.08 -16.83
N LEU A 36 -7.61 -10.96 -16.85
CA LEU A 36 -8.36 -11.35 -18.03
C LEU A 36 -9.43 -10.31 -18.43
N ASP A 37 -10.23 -9.88 -17.46
CA ASP A 37 -11.42 -9.04 -17.68
C ASP A 37 -11.14 -7.55 -17.38
N GLY A 38 -10.00 -7.23 -16.74
CA GLY A 38 -9.65 -5.84 -16.40
C GLY A 38 -10.47 -5.25 -15.25
N VAL A 39 -11.19 -6.09 -14.51
CA VAL A 39 -12.10 -5.67 -13.44
C VAL A 39 -11.39 -5.32 -12.14
N GLU A 40 -12.01 -4.44 -11.38
CA GLU A 40 -11.65 -4.20 -9.98
C GLU A 40 -11.97 -5.44 -9.14
N VAL A 41 -11.07 -5.79 -8.24
CA VAL A 41 -11.23 -6.92 -7.35
C VAL A 41 -10.97 -6.52 -5.91
N THR A 42 -11.51 -7.32 -4.99
CA THR A 42 -11.46 -7.01 -3.57
C THR A 42 -10.25 -7.71 -2.95
N ALA A 43 -9.39 -6.93 -2.30
CA ALA A 43 -8.27 -7.42 -1.53
C ALA A 43 -8.71 -8.13 -0.24
N LEU A 44 -7.80 -8.86 0.40
CA LEU A 44 -8.05 -9.49 1.71
C LEU A 44 -8.41 -8.48 2.81
N CYS A 45 -7.96 -7.22 2.70
CA CYS A 45 -8.35 -6.13 3.60
C CYS A 45 -9.74 -5.52 3.30
N GLY A 46 -10.44 -5.99 2.27
CA GLY A 46 -11.72 -5.44 1.83
C GLY A 46 -11.63 -4.22 0.90
N LYS A 47 -10.42 -3.73 0.58
CA LYS A 47 -10.23 -2.62 -0.37
C LYS A 47 -10.36 -3.12 -1.82
N LYS A 48 -11.16 -2.42 -2.62
CA LYS A 48 -11.26 -2.69 -4.06
C LYS A 48 -10.14 -1.96 -4.79
N ASP A 49 -9.35 -2.70 -5.57
CA ASP A 49 -8.24 -2.15 -6.32
C ASP A 49 -8.05 -2.95 -7.62
N ARG A 50 -7.34 -2.35 -8.59
CA ARG A 50 -7.00 -3.01 -9.85
C ARG A 50 -5.53 -3.46 -9.77
N PRO A 51 -5.24 -4.77 -9.75
CA PRO A 51 -3.87 -5.29 -9.59
C PRO A 51 -2.93 -4.93 -10.76
N LEU A 52 -3.46 -4.41 -11.87
CA LEU A 52 -2.68 -3.90 -12.99
C LEU A 52 -2.06 -2.50 -12.72
N SER A 53 -2.51 -1.79 -11.68
CA SER A 53 -1.87 -0.55 -11.25
C SER A 53 -0.49 -0.92 -10.69
N GLY A 54 0.60 -0.41 -11.26
CA GLY A 54 1.97 -0.92 -11.09
C GLY A 54 2.39 -1.19 -9.64
N VAL A 55 2.66 -2.45 -9.31
CA VAL A 55 3.14 -2.92 -7.98
C VAL A 55 4.66 -2.77 -7.80
N GLU A 56 5.35 -2.21 -8.79
CA GLU A 56 6.81 -2.01 -8.73
C GLU A 56 7.17 -1.03 -7.59
N GLY A 57 7.81 -1.56 -6.54
CA GLY A 57 8.36 -0.78 -5.43
C GLY A 57 7.43 -0.52 -4.25
N ARG A 58 6.25 -1.18 -4.18
CA ARG A 58 5.26 -0.91 -3.14
C ARG A 58 5.32 -1.89 -1.98
N SER A 59 5.33 -1.36 -0.75
CA SER A 59 5.22 -2.16 0.48
C SER A 59 3.85 -2.80 0.56
N VAL A 60 3.78 -4.06 1.01
CA VAL A 60 2.51 -4.76 1.21
C VAL A 60 1.71 -4.14 2.36
N CYS A 61 0.39 -4.06 2.23
CA CYS A 61 -0.50 -3.63 3.29
C CYS A 61 -0.32 -4.53 4.52
N PRO A 62 -0.08 -3.95 5.73
CA PRO A 62 0.17 -4.72 6.94
C PRO A 62 -1.00 -5.65 7.27
N GLU A 63 -2.23 -5.19 7.11
CA GLU A 63 -3.43 -5.99 7.35
C GLU A 63 -3.53 -7.19 6.40
N CYS A 64 -3.29 -6.98 5.10
CA CYS A 64 -3.24 -8.08 4.13
C CYS A 64 -2.14 -9.10 4.48
N LYS A 65 -0.99 -8.64 4.97
CA LYS A 65 0.12 -9.50 5.38
C LYS A 65 -0.21 -10.32 6.61
N GLU A 66 -0.88 -9.74 7.60
CA GLU A 66 -1.32 -10.43 8.82
C GLU A 66 -2.37 -11.51 8.53
N ILE A 67 -3.35 -11.20 7.67
CA ILE A 67 -4.37 -12.16 7.23
C ILE A 67 -3.69 -13.31 6.46
N TYR A 68 -2.80 -12.99 5.52
CA TYR A 68 -2.07 -13.99 4.74
C TYR A 68 -1.19 -14.89 5.61
N ASP A 69 -0.49 -14.31 6.60
CA ASP A 69 0.33 -15.10 7.54
C ASP A 69 -0.52 -16.03 8.41
N SER A 70 -1.70 -15.57 8.83
CA SER A 70 -2.67 -16.38 9.57
C SER A 70 -3.20 -17.54 8.73
N MET A 71 -3.45 -17.33 7.43
CA MET A 71 -3.91 -18.38 6.50
C MET A 71 -2.81 -19.39 6.13
N ARG A 72 -1.53 -19.03 6.18
CA ARG A 72 -0.42 -19.91 5.80
C ARG A 72 0.04 -20.86 6.91
N LYS A 73 -0.33 -20.57 8.16
CA LYS A 73 0.21 -21.25 9.36
C LYS A 73 -0.56 -22.52 9.73
N GLU A 74 -1.39 -23.03 8.82
CA GLU A 74 -2.18 -24.26 8.96
C GLU A 74 -1.75 -25.34 7.96
#